data_AF-A0A2I0D170-F1
#
_entry.id   AF-A0A2I0D170-F1
#
_cell.length_a   1.000
_cell.length_b   1.000
_cell.length_c   1.000
_cell.angle_alpha   90.00
_cell.angle_beta   90.00
_cell.angle_gamma   90.00
#
_symmetry.space_group_name_H-M   'P 1'
#
loop_
_entity.id
_entity.type
_entity.pdbx_description
1 polymer ?
#
loop_
_entity_poly.entity_id
_entity_poly.type
_entity_poly.pdbx_seq_one_letter_code
_entity_poly.pdbx_strand_id
1 'polypeptide(L)'
;MVIEILSYKASILNPVFKCLIIILYSIGTWFFYKAWKKYEGNLKVIAGALMCGGIAACIGAGARFLGDYLAQFKWMESTGAVIFALVSLFVAMLVYRKFSEIAEAFGLKEGGD
;
A
#
# COMPACT_ATOMS: atom_id res chain seq x y z
N MET A 1 30.77 20.06 -6.22
CA MET A 1 30.77 18.60 -6.32
C MET A 1 29.33 18.12 -6.18
N VAL A 2 28.62 17.94 -7.31
CA VAL A 2 27.26 17.41 -7.30
C VAL A 2 27.40 15.93 -7.01
N ILE A 3 26.91 15.48 -5.85
CA ILE A 3 26.89 14.05 -5.52
C ILE A 3 26.04 13.37 -6.59
N GLU A 4 26.65 12.55 -7.45
CA GLU A 4 25.97 11.91 -8.59
C GLU A 4 24.78 11.03 -8.15
N ILE A 5 24.81 10.53 -6.91
CA ILE A 5 23.69 9.82 -6.27
C ILE A 5 22.44 10.73 -6.09
N LEU A 6 22.63 12.04 -5.92
CA LEU A 6 21.56 13.03 -5.84
C LEU A 6 21.23 13.64 -7.22
N SER A 7 22.05 13.38 -8.23
CA SER A 7 21.80 13.76 -9.63
C SER A 7 20.79 12.79 -10.25
N TYR A 8 19.54 13.23 -10.38
CA TYR A 8 18.40 12.38 -10.73
C TYR A 8 18.51 11.67 -12.08
N LYS A 9 19.23 12.22 -13.08
CA LYS A 9 19.40 11.57 -14.38
C LYS A 9 20.23 10.27 -14.32
N ALA A 10 21.07 10.12 -13.30
CA ALA A 10 21.94 8.95 -13.10
C ALA A 10 21.60 8.15 -11.82
N SER A 11 20.63 8.62 -11.02
CA SER A 11 20.38 8.07 -9.70
C SER A 11 19.51 6.81 -9.74
N ILE A 12 20.10 5.69 -9.32
CA ILE A 12 19.41 4.41 -9.09
C ILE A 12 18.38 4.51 -7.95
N LEU A 13 18.42 5.56 -7.12
CA LEU A 13 17.52 5.73 -5.98
C LEU A 13 16.04 5.89 -6.39
N ASN A 14 15.78 6.53 -7.54
CA ASN A 14 14.42 6.79 -8.00
C ASN A 14 13.64 5.51 -8.37
N PRO A 15 14.14 4.60 -9.22
CA PRO A 15 13.47 3.33 -9.47
C PRO A 15 13.36 2.48 -8.19
N VAL A 16 14.34 2.54 -7.29
CA VAL A 16 14.28 1.84 -5.99
C VAL A 16 13.10 2.33 -5.14
N PHE A 17 12.88 3.66 -5.04
CA PHE A 17 11.73 4.19 -4.31
C PHE A 17 10.39 3.80 -4.95
N LYS A 18 10.32 3.78 -6.28
CA LYS A 18 9.11 3.30 -6.98
C LYS A 18 8.82 1.83 -6.67
N CYS A 19 9.85 0.97 -6.67
CA CYS A 19 9.72 -0.43 -6.25
C CYS A 19 9.26 -0.55 -4.79
N LEU A 20 9.87 0.22 -3.89
CA LEU A 20 9.51 0.24 -2.48
C LEU A 20 8.03 0.60 -2.26
N ILE A 21 7.53 1.62 -2.95
CA ILE A 21 6.12 2.03 -2.88
C ILE A 21 5.18 0.87 -3.29
N ILE A 22 5.49 0.17 -4.38
CA ILE A 22 4.70 -0.99 -4.82
C ILE A 22 4.72 -2.09 -3.77
N ILE A 23 5.89 -2.40 -3.21
CA ILE A 23 6.03 -3.42 -2.15
C ILE A 23 5.17 -3.05 -0.94
N LEU A 24 5.23 -1.79 -0.48
CA LEU A 24 4.44 -1.31 0.66
C LEU A 24 2.93 -1.45 0.42
N TYR A 25 2.44 -1.03 -0.76
CA TYR A 25 1.02 -1.21 -1.10
C TYR A 25 0.64 -2.69 -1.24
N SER A 26 1.53 -3.52 -1.75
CA SER A 26 1.29 -4.97 -1.89
C SER A 26 1.14 -5.63 -0.53
N ILE A 27 1.99 -5.27 0.45
CA ILE A 27 1.88 -5.75 1.83
C ILE A 27 0.57 -5.26 2.47
N GLY A 28 0.20 -3.99 2.29
CA GLY A 28 -1.07 -3.46 2.80
C GLY A 28 -2.29 -4.19 2.22
N THR A 29 -2.27 -4.43 0.90
CA THR A 29 -3.30 -5.20 0.19
C THR A 29 -3.37 -6.64 0.69
N TRP A 30 -2.24 -7.25 0.99
CA TRP A 30 -2.19 -8.60 1.55
C TRP A 30 -2.89 -8.71 2.91
N PHE A 31 -2.80 -7.69 3.77
CA PHE A 31 -3.58 -7.67 5.03
C PHE A 31 -5.09 -7.69 4.76
N PHE A 32 -5.55 -6.91 3.78
CA PHE A 32 -6.97 -6.90 3.39
C PHE A 32 -7.40 -8.22 2.76
N TYR A 33 -6.56 -8.84 1.92
CA TYR A 33 -6.80 -10.19 1.39
C TYR A 33 -6.91 -11.22 2.52
N LYS A 34 -5.99 -11.17 3.50
CA LYS A 34 -6.02 -12.07 4.65
C LYS A 34 -7.29 -11.89 5.47
N ALA A 35 -7.73 -10.64 5.68
CA ALA A 35 -9.01 -10.36 6.34
C ALA A 35 -10.21 -10.87 5.52
N TRP A 36 -10.20 -10.67 4.20
CA TRP A 36 -11.25 -11.13 3.31
C TRP A 36 -11.40 -12.65 3.31
N LYS A 37 -10.27 -13.37 3.41
CA LYS A 37 -10.29 -14.82 3.56
C LYS A 37 -10.76 -15.26 4.95
N LYS A 38 -10.32 -14.56 6.00
CA LYS A 38 -10.55 -14.94 7.40
C LYS A 38 -11.96 -14.63 7.92
N TYR A 39 -12.59 -13.54 7.49
CA TYR A 39 -13.86 -13.09 8.04
C TYR A 39 -15.02 -13.33 7.06
N GLU A 40 -16.23 -13.46 7.60
CA GLU A 40 -17.46 -13.61 6.83
C GLU A 40 -18.40 -12.39 6.95
N GLY A 41 -19.54 -12.45 6.28
CA GLY A 41 -20.59 -11.44 6.34
C GLY A 41 -20.11 -10.05 5.91
N ASN A 42 -20.53 -9.02 6.65
CA ASN A 42 -20.21 -7.63 6.31
C ASN A 42 -18.70 -7.33 6.38
N LEU A 43 -17.96 -7.97 7.29
CA LEU A 43 -16.50 -7.78 7.38
C LEU A 43 -15.80 -8.27 6.11
N LYS A 44 -16.26 -9.39 5.53
CA LYS A 44 -15.76 -9.86 4.24
C LYS A 44 -15.99 -8.84 3.13
N VAL A 45 -17.19 -8.27 3.05
CA VAL A 45 -17.52 -7.27 2.03
C VAL A 45 -16.62 -6.03 2.15
N ILE A 46 -16.43 -5.52 3.37
CA ILE A 46 -15.56 -4.36 3.62
C ILE A 46 -14.10 -4.69 3.30
N ALA A 47 -13.59 -5.85 3.76
CA ALA A 47 -12.23 -6.30 3.46
C ALA A 47 -12.00 -6.46 1.95
N GLY A 48 -13.00 -6.95 1.22
CA GLY A 48 -12.95 -7.08 -0.24
C GLY A 48 -12.85 -5.74 -0.95
N ALA A 49 -13.67 -4.76 -0.53
CA ALA A 49 -13.60 -3.40 -1.07
C ALA A 49 -12.24 -2.74 -0.80
N LEU A 50 -11.70 -2.90 0.42
CA LEU A 50 -10.37 -2.41 0.80
C LEU A 50 -9.25 -3.10 -0.01
N MET A 51 -9.37 -4.40 -0.26
CA MET A 51 -8.45 -5.15 -1.10
C MET A 51 -8.47 -4.63 -2.55
N CYS A 52 -9.65 -4.39 -3.13
CA CYS A 52 -9.78 -3.79 -4.46
C CYS A 52 -9.13 -2.39 -4.51
N GLY A 53 -9.33 -1.57 -3.47
CA GLY A 53 -8.65 -0.27 -3.32
C GLY A 53 -7.12 -0.41 -3.25
N GLY A 54 -6.62 -1.40 -2.52
CA GLY A 54 -5.20 -1.74 -2.46
C GLY A 54 -4.61 -2.16 -3.81
N ILE A 55 -5.33 -3.00 -4.57
CA ILE A 55 -4.94 -3.39 -5.92
C ILE A 55 -4.86 -2.16 -6.84
N ALA A 56 -5.87 -1.28 -6.79
CA ALA A 56 -5.87 -0.04 -7.56
C ALA A 56 -4.67 0.86 -7.19
N ALA A 57 -4.30 0.94 -5.90
CA ALA A 57 -3.11 1.66 -5.45
C ALA A 57 -1.81 1.04 -6.00
N CYS A 58 -1.69 -0.30 -6.03
CA CYS A 58 -0.55 -0.99 -6.67
C CYS A 58 -0.44 -0.66 -8.16
N ILE A 59 -1.56 -0.68 -8.89
CA ILE A 59 -1.59 -0.34 -10.32
C ILE A 59 -1.19 1.13 -10.53
N GLY A 60 -1.73 2.05 -9.71
CA GLY A 60 -1.37 3.47 -9.76
C GLY A 60 0.11 3.71 -9.44
N ALA A 61 0.67 2.99 -8.47
CA ALA A 61 2.10 3.01 -8.18
C ALA A 61 2.94 2.45 -9.33
N GLY A 62 2.46 1.39 -10.00
CA GLY A 62 3.06 0.83 -11.22
C GLY A 62 3.07 1.83 -12.37
N ALA A 63 1.99 2.60 -12.55
CA ALA A 63 1.90 3.62 -13.60
C ALA A 63 2.97 4.72 -13.46
N ARG A 64 3.51 4.97 -12.25
CA ARG A 64 4.65 5.88 -12.05
C ARG A 64 5.93 5.43 -12.76
N PHE A 65 6.05 4.16 -13.15
CA PHE A 65 7.17 3.72 -13.99
C PHE A 65 7.07 4.21 -15.43
N LEU A 66 5.88 4.56 -15.91
CA LEU A 66 5.64 5.07 -17.27
C LEU A 66 5.96 6.57 -17.41
N GLY A 67 6.02 7.31 -16.31
CA GLY A 67 6.37 8.72 -16.31
C GLY A 67 6.31 9.34 -14.92
N ASP A 68 7.13 10.38 -14.70
CA ASP A 68 7.05 11.20 -13.49
C ASP A 68 5.99 12.29 -13.71
N TYR A 69 5.07 12.48 -12.75
CA TYR A 69 3.97 13.42 -12.91
C TYR A 69 4.43 14.87 -12.80
N LEU A 70 5.44 15.15 -11.98
CA LEU A 70 5.98 16.49 -11.76
C LEU A 70 7.50 16.49 -11.99
N ALA A 71 7.88 16.64 -13.26
CA ALA A 71 9.28 16.50 -13.66
C ALA A 71 10.26 17.51 -13.02
N GLN A 72 9.74 18.60 -12.45
CA GLN A 72 10.47 19.65 -11.74
C GLN A 72 10.62 19.39 -10.22
N PHE A 73 9.75 18.56 -9.62
CA PHE A 73 9.73 18.28 -8.17
C PHE A 73 9.90 16.79 -7.85
N LYS A 74 10.65 16.06 -8.67
CA LYS A 74 10.70 14.59 -8.65
C LYS A 74 11.16 13.98 -7.31
N TRP A 75 12.10 14.62 -6.61
CA TRP A 75 12.54 14.16 -5.29
C TRP A 75 11.44 14.30 -4.23
N MET A 76 10.75 15.45 -4.20
CA MET A 76 9.60 15.67 -3.33
C MET A 76 8.46 14.70 -3.64
N GLU A 77 8.24 14.43 -4.93
CA GLU A 77 7.22 13.48 -5.40
C GLU A 77 7.52 12.05 -4.91
N SER A 78 8.76 11.58 -5.06
CA SER A 78 9.15 10.23 -4.62
C SER A 78 9.17 10.09 -3.09
N THR A 79 9.71 11.07 -2.35
CA THR A 79 9.70 11.05 -0.89
C THR A 79 8.27 11.14 -0.34
N GLY A 80 7.45 12.03 -0.89
CA GLY A 80 6.03 12.16 -0.52
C GLY A 80 5.25 10.87 -0.78
N ALA A 81 5.47 10.22 -1.93
CA ALA A 81 4.83 8.95 -2.26
C ALA A 81 5.27 7.80 -1.33
N VAL A 82 6.55 7.74 -0.93
CA VAL A 82 7.02 6.76 0.06
C VAL A 82 6.36 6.99 1.42
N ILE A 83 6.31 8.24 1.91
CA ILE A 83 5.65 8.58 3.18
C ILE A 83 4.18 8.19 3.13
N PHE A 84 3.48 8.53 2.04
CA PHE A 84 2.07 8.20 1.88
C PHE A 84 1.85 6.67 1.84
N ALA A 85 2.72 5.90 1.19
CA ALA A 85 2.66 4.45 1.18
C ALA A 85 2.90 3.84 2.59
N LEU A 86 3.85 4.39 3.36
CA LEU A 86 4.10 3.98 4.75
C LEU A 86 2.89 4.24 5.65
N VAL A 87 2.29 5.43 5.55
CA VAL A 87 1.07 5.78 6.30
C VAL A 87 -0.08 4.86 5.90
N SER A 88 -0.24 4.60 4.60
CA SER A 88 -1.27 3.68 4.09
C SER A 88 -1.11 2.27 4.63
N LEU A 89 0.13 1.75 4.68
CA LEU A 89 0.45 0.46 5.28
C LEU A 89 0.14 0.46 6.79
N PHE A 90 0.50 1.52 7.51
CA PHE A 90 0.18 1.66 8.93
C PHE A 90 -1.34 1.62 9.18
N VAL A 91 -2.12 2.35 8.38
CA VAL A 91 -3.58 2.33 8.45
C VAL A 91 -4.12 0.93 8.13
N ALA A 92 -3.59 0.25 7.10
CA ALA A 92 -4.00 -1.12 6.76
C ALA A 92 -3.79 -2.10 7.92
N MET A 93 -2.66 -1.99 8.63
CA MET A 93 -2.39 -2.79 9.84
C MET A 93 -3.37 -2.49 10.98
N LEU A 94 -3.71 -1.21 11.20
CA LEU A 94 -4.70 -0.82 12.22
C LEU A 94 -6.09 -1.37 11.87
N VAL A 95 -6.53 -1.23 10.62
CA VAL A 95 -7.82 -1.75 10.16
C VAL A 95 -7.86 -3.26 10.31
N TYR A 96 -6.79 -3.97 9.93
CA TYR A 96 -6.71 -5.42 10.12
C TYR A 96 -6.87 -5.83 11.59
N ARG A 97 -6.21 -5.12 12.51
CA ARG A 97 -6.39 -5.35 13.96
C ARG A 97 -7.82 -5.08 14.41
N LYS A 98 -8.43 -4.00 13.93
CA LYS A 98 -9.83 -3.67 14.25
C LYS A 98 -10.82 -4.70 13.75
N PHE A 99 -10.58 -5.34 12.61
CA PHE A 99 -11.40 -6.47 12.19
C PHE A 99 -11.32 -7.65 13.14
N SER A 100 -10.16 -7.95 13.73
CA SER A 100 -10.04 -8.98 14.76
C SER A 100 -10.84 -8.63 16.01
N GLU A 101 -10.67 -7.40 16.52
CA GLU A 101 -11.41 -6.94 17.71
C GLU A 101 -12.93 -6.97 17.50
N ILE A 102 -13.40 -6.56 16.31
CA ILE A 102 -14.83 -6.62 15.97
C ILE A 102 -15.28 -8.08 15.87
N ALA A 103 -14.54 -8.95 15.18
CA ALA A 103 -14.92 -10.35 15.06
C ALA A 103 -15.02 -11.05 16.43
N GLU A 104 -14.06 -10.78 17.33
CA GLU A 104 -14.05 -11.27 18.71
C GLU A 104 -15.23 -10.73 19.52
N ALA A 105 -15.49 -9.42 19.45
CA ALA A 105 -16.59 -8.79 20.20
C ALA A 105 -17.98 -9.29 19.80
N PHE A 106 -18.16 -9.66 18.53
CA PHE A 106 -19.44 -10.13 17.99
C PHE A 106 -19.51 -11.66 17.86
N GLY A 107 -18.48 -12.40 18.29
CA GLY A 107 -18.43 -13.86 18.17
C GLY A 107 -18.57 -14.36 16.73
N LEU A 108 -18.14 -13.55 15.75
CA LEU A 108 -18.23 -13.90 14.34
C LEU A 108 -17.25 -15.04 14.07
N LYS A 109 -17.77 -16.15 13.52
CA LYS A 109 -16.93 -17.27 13.11
C LYS A 109 -15.88 -16.78 12.12
N GLU A 110 -14.62 -17.11 12.40
CA GLU A 110 -13.58 -17.06 11.38
C GLU A 110 -14.03 -18.01 10.26
N GLY A 111 -14.21 -17.49 9.05
CA GLY A 111 -14.59 -18.28 7.89
C GLY A 111 -13.47 -19.28 7.61
N GLY A 112 -13.67 -20.50 8.10
CA GLY A 112 -12.82 -21.63 7.78
C GLY A 112 -13.10 -22.09 6.37
N ASP A 113 -12.04 -22.21 5.56
CA ASP A 113 -12.01 -23.29 4.57
C ASP A 113 -11.97 -24.63 5.32
#